data_AF-A0A7I7JVW4-F1
#
_entry.id   AF-A0A7I7JVW4-F1
#
_cell.length_a   1.000
_cell.length_b   1.000
_cell.length_c   1.000
_cell.angle_alpha   90.00
_cell.angle_beta   90.00
_cell.angle_gamma   90.00
#
_symmetry.space_group_name_H-M   'P 1'
#
loop_
_entity.id
_entity.type
_entity.pdbx_description
1 polymer ?
#
loop_
_entity_poly.entity_id
_entity_poly.type
_entity_poly.pdbx_seq_one_letter_code
_entity_poly.pdbx_strand_id
1 'polypeptide(L)'
;MTTTAPDTRRWQFLDDYCPQCNPLGHNADSRVRLASLTEPTEVRRSGSTGAVCRYVCTLCGHTWTRSDLWTAQSAGLDTKQPKEAA
;
A
#
# COMPACT_ATOMS: atom_id res chain seq x y z
N MET A 1 -4.87 19.70 19.10
CA MET A 1 -4.75 18.26 18.77
C MET A 1 -4.23 18.19 17.35
N THR A 2 -2.94 17.96 17.16
CA THR A 2 -2.31 18.02 15.82
C THR A 2 -2.45 16.64 15.19
N THR A 3 -3.44 16.48 14.32
CA THR A 3 -3.58 15.27 13.50
C THR A 3 -2.49 15.31 12.44
N THR A 4 -1.37 14.63 12.71
CA THR A 4 -0.36 14.35 11.69
C THR A 4 -1.03 13.53 10.59
N ALA A 5 -1.33 14.16 9.45
CA ALA A 5 -1.77 13.42 8.27
C ALA A 5 -0.67 12.39 7.94
N PRO A 6 -1.03 11.12 7.67
CA PRO A 6 -0.03 10.11 7.34
C PRO A 6 0.79 10.58 6.14
N ASP A 7 2.11 10.48 6.24
CA ASP A 7 3.03 10.81 5.15
C ASP A 7 2.89 9.78 4.03
N THR A 8 1.97 10.03 3.10
CA THR A 8 1.64 9.12 1.99
C THR A 8 2.81 8.86 1.05
N ARG A 9 3.85 9.72 1.06
CA ARG A 9 5.11 9.49 0.34
C ARG A 9 5.81 8.19 0.72
N ARG A 10 5.53 7.61 1.89
CA ARG A 10 6.06 6.30 2.28
C ARG A 10 5.31 5.12 1.66
N TRP A 11 4.12 5.35 1.10
CA TRP A 11 3.24 4.29 0.60
C TRP A 11 3.47 3.93 -0.86
N GLN A 12 4.28 4.70 -1.59
CA GLN A 12 4.69 4.45 -2.98
C GLN A 12 5.37 3.08 -3.21
N PHE A 13 5.75 2.37 -2.14
CA PHE A 13 6.31 1.01 -2.21
C PHE A 13 5.29 -0.08 -1.87
N LEU A 14 4.04 0.31 -1.59
CA LEU A 14 2.94 -0.58 -1.20
C LEU A 14 1.90 -0.73 -2.32
N ASP A 15 2.23 -0.29 -3.53
CA ASP A 15 1.32 -0.32 -4.67
C ASP A 15 0.95 -1.75 -5.07
N ASP A 16 -0.32 -1.96 -5.38
CA ASP A 16 -0.82 -3.22 -5.92
C ASP A 16 -1.54 -2.98 -7.24
N TYR A 17 -1.60 -3.99 -8.10
CA TYR A 17 -2.37 -3.91 -9.34
C TYR A 17 -3.83 -4.21 -9.06
N CYS A 18 -4.73 -3.39 -9.62
CA CYS A 18 -6.16 -3.65 -9.48
C CYS A 18 -6.52 -5.03 -10.08
N PRO A 19 -7.08 -5.98 -9.29
CA PRO A 19 -7.35 -7.34 -9.76
C PRO A 19 -8.45 -7.40 -10.83
N GLN A 20 -9.30 -6.37 -10.91
CA GLN A 20 -10.35 -6.26 -11.92
C GLN A 20 -9.84 -5.71 -13.26
N CYS A 21 -8.97 -4.70 -13.23
CA CYS A 21 -8.38 -4.11 -14.45
C CYS A 21 -7.17 -4.88 -14.96
N ASN A 22 -6.42 -5.52 -14.06
CA ASN A 22 -5.18 -6.21 -14.37
C ASN A 22 -5.06 -7.52 -13.56
N PRO A 23 -5.81 -8.56 -13.96
CA PRO A 23 -5.77 -9.86 -13.28
C PRO A 23 -4.41 -10.57 -13.42
N LEU A 24 -3.57 -10.19 -14.40
CA LEU A 24 -2.24 -10.76 -14.58
C LEU A 24 -1.15 -10.03 -13.77
N GLY A 25 -1.50 -8.94 -13.09
CA GLY A 25 -0.59 -8.13 -12.28
C GLY A 25 0.65 -7.69 -13.06
N HIS A 26 1.83 -8.08 -12.57
CA HIS A 26 3.08 -7.71 -13.22
C HIS A 26 3.27 -8.34 -14.61
N ASN A 27 2.54 -9.41 -14.93
CA ASN A 27 2.66 -10.13 -16.20
C ASN A 27 1.78 -9.55 -17.33
N ALA A 28 0.90 -8.58 -17.04
CA ALA A 28 0.14 -7.91 -18.09
C ALA A 28 1.02 -7.06 -19.01
N ASP A 29 0.47 -6.70 -20.18
CA ASP A 29 1.11 -5.71 -21.02
C ASP A 29 1.38 -4.41 -20.26
N SER A 30 2.42 -3.70 -20.68
CA SER A 30 2.91 -2.52 -19.95
C SER A 30 1.85 -1.44 -19.79
N ARG A 31 0.95 -1.23 -20.76
CA ARG A 31 -0.06 -0.16 -20.70
C ARG A 31 -1.12 -0.48 -19.65
N VAL A 32 -1.66 -1.70 -19.67
CA VAL A 32 -2.64 -2.14 -18.66
C VAL A 32 -2.00 -2.18 -17.28
N ARG A 33 -0.75 -2.67 -17.19
CA ARG A 33 -0.02 -2.75 -15.93
C ARG A 33 0.18 -1.40 -15.29
N LEU A 34 0.68 -0.40 -16.03
CA LEU A 34 0.90 0.94 -15.49
C LEU A 34 -0.41 1.65 -15.14
N ALA A 35 -1.45 1.49 -15.96
CA ALA A 35 -2.74 2.14 -15.71
C ALA A 35 -3.49 1.56 -14.49
N SER A 36 -3.19 0.32 -14.10
CA SER A 36 -3.86 -0.37 -12.99
C SER A 36 -3.07 -0.36 -11.68
N LEU A 37 -1.85 0.17 -11.67
CA LEU A 37 -1.02 0.30 -10.46
C LEU A 37 -1.68 1.30 -9.50
N THR A 38 -1.96 0.87 -8.27
CA THR A 38 -2.79 1.62 -7.32
C THR A 38 -2.10 1.71 -5.97
N GLU A 39 -1.89 2.95 -5.49
CA GLU A 39 -1.43 3.23 -4.13
C GLU A 39 -2.53 2.89 -3.10
N PRO A 40 -2.18 2.46 -1.88
CA PRO A 40 -3.17 2.23 -0.84
C PRO A 40 -3.78 3.55 -0.35
N THR A 41 -5.08 3.52 -0.12
CA THR A 41 -5.86 4.61 0.51
C THR A 41 -5.78 4.56 2.03
N GLU A 42 -5.52 3.38 2.60
CA GLU A 42 -5.40 3.17 4.04
C GLU A 42 -4.44 2.01 4.31
N VAL A 43 -3.57 2.20 5.32
CA VAL A 43 -2.60 1.20 5.73
C VAL A 43 -2.71 1.01 7.24
N ARG A 44 -2.89 -0.23 7.69
CA ARG A 44 -3.03 -0.59 9.10
C ARG A 44 -2.11 -1.73 9.47
N ARG A 45 -1.70 -1.80 10.73
CA ARG A 45 -0.94 -2.93 11.26
C ARG A 45 -1.88 -4.13 11.46
N SER A 46 -1.41 -5.32 11.10
CA SER A 46 -2.07 -6.60 11.37
C SER A 46 -1.14 -7.50 12.17
N GLY A 47 -1.43 -7.69 13.45
CA GLY A 47 -0.56 -8.41 14.37
C GLY A 47 0.81 -7.75 14.54
N SER A 48 1.83 -8.56 14.84
CA SER A 48 3.20 -8.09 15.07
C SER A 48 4.00 -7.88 13.78
N THR A 49 3.67 -8.59 12.71
CA THR A 49 4.49 -8.66 11.49
C THR A 49 3.79 -8.18 10.23
N GLY A 50 2.45 -8.21 10.18
CA GLY A 50 1.69 -7.93 8.96
C GLY A 50 1.24 -6.47 8.83
N ALA A 51 0.94 -6.08 7.60
CA ALA A 51 0.19 -4.87 7.29
C ALA A 51 -1.05 -5.23 6.45
N VAL A 52 -2.15 -4.54 6.71
CA VAL A 52 -3.38 -4.60 5.92
C VAL A 52 -3.49 -3.29 5.17
N CYS A 53 -3.50 -3.37 3.85
CA CYS A 53 -3.61 -2.23 2.95
C CYS A 53 -4.93 -2.29 2.20
N ARG A 54 -5.63 -1.16 2.13
CA ARG A 54 -6.88 -0.99 1.38
C ARG A 54 -6.63 -0.09 0.17
N TYR A 55 -7.15 -0.51 -0.98
CA TYR A 55 -6.96 0.17 -2.26
C TYR A 55 -8.31 0.53 -2.88
N VAL A 56 -8.31 1.59 -3.69
CA VAL A 56 -9.45 1.99 -4.53
C VAL A 56 -8.89 2.32 -5.92
N CYS A 57 -9.29 1.56 -6.93
CA CYS A 57 -8.81 1.77 -8.29
C CYS A 57 -9.44 3.06 -8.85
N THR A 58 -8.60 4.01 -9.28
CA THR A 58 -9.06 5.26 -9.89
C THR A 58 -9.62 5.06 -11.31
N LEU A 59 -9.30 3.95 -11.97
CA LEU A 59 -9.84 3.61 -13.30
C LEU A 59 -11.26 3.04 -13.24
N CYS A 60 -11.49 2.03 -12.41
CA CYS A 60 -12.77 1.28 -12.41
C CYS A 60 -13.57 1.38 -11.11
N GLY A 61 -13.05 2.04 -10.08
CA GLY A 61 -13.69 2.17 -8.76
C GLY A 61 -13.64 0.91 -7.89
N HIS A 62 -13.06 -0.20 -8.37
CA HIS A 62 -12.94 -1.43 -7.60
C HIS A 62 -12.16 -1.19 -6.30
N THR A 63 -12.69 -1.70 -5.19
CA THR A 63 -12.08 -1.61 -3.86
C THR A 63 -11.65 -2.99 -3.40
N TRP A 64 -10.41 -3.13 -2.93
CA TRP A 64 -9.90 -4.38 -2.40
C TRP A 64 -8.95 -4.16 -1.21
N THR A 65 -8.64 -5.25 -0.52
CA THR A 65 -7.75 -5.26 0.64
C THR A 65 -6.72 -6.37 0.50
N ARG A 66 -5.48 -6.11 0.90
CA ARG A 66 -4.39 -7.10 0.94
C ARG A 66 -3.78 -7.13 2.34
N SER A 67 -3.66 -8.33 2.90
CA SER A 67 -3.00 -8.60 4.18
C SER A 67 -1.77 -9.51 4.02
N ASP A 68 -1.53 -9.96 2.80
CA ASP A 68 -0.58 -11.01 2.41
C ASP A 68 0.65 -10.46 1.68
N LEU A 69 0.55 -9.25 1.11
CA LEU A 69 1.64 -8.65 0.33
C LEU A 69 2.70 -7.94 1.18
N TRP A 70 2.27 -7.29 2.27
CA TRP A 70 3.09 -6.30 2.94
C TRP A 70 3.31 -6.63 4.42
N THR A 71 4.53 -6.41 4.87
CA THR A 71 4.86 -6.48 6.30
C THR A 71 4.68 -5.12 6.96
N ALA A 72 4.54 -5.09 8.28
CA ALA A 72 4.53 -3.85 9.06
C ALA A 72 5.80 -3.02 8.83
N GLN A 73 6.95 -3.68 8.59
CA GLN A 73 8.21 -3.00 8.29
C GLN A 73 8.17 -2.32 6.91
N SER A 74 7.73 -3.05 5.87
CA SER A 74 7.55 -2.51 4.52
C SER A 74 6.62 -1.30 4.51
N ALA A 75 5.58 -1.35 5.34
CA ALA A 75 4.60 -0.28 5.50
C ALA A 75 5.07 0.92 6.33
N GLY A 76 6.32 0.91 6.82
CA GLY A 76 6.84 1.96 7.69
C GLY A 76 6.11 2.04 9.05
N LEU A 77 5.41 0.97 9.42
CA LEU A 77 4.69 0.84 10.68
C LEU A 77 5.58 0.27 11.79
N ASP A 78 6.89 0.05 11.56
CA ASP A 78 7.80 -0.40 12.61
C ASP A 78 7.94 0.66 13.71
N THR A 79 7.88 0.23 14.97
CA THR A 79 7.87 1.12 16.14
C THR A 79 9.27 1.49 16.63
N LYS A 80 10.34 1.14 15.92
CA LYS A 80 11.67 1.67 16.23
C LYS A 80 11.73 3.15 15.84
N GLN A 81 11.36 4.00 16.79
CA GLN A 81 11.76 5.39 16.77
C GLN A 81 13.26 5.46 16.44
N PRO A 82 13.71 6.30 15.49
CA PRO A 82 15.10 6.69 15.49
C PRO A 82 15.35 7.36 16.84
N LYS A 83 16.21 6.75 17.66
CA LYS A 83 16.89 7.52 18.69
C LYS A 83 17.66 8.60 17.93
N GLU A 84 17.21 9.84 18.00
CA GLU A 84 18.06 10.99 17.75
C GLU A 84 19.31 10.77 18.62
N ALA A 85 20.41 10.46 17.95
CA ALA A 85 21.71 10.31 18.56
C ALA A 85 22.51 11.58 18.25
N ALA A 86 22.70 12.35 19.32
CA ALA A 86 23.66 13.44 19.55
C ALA A 86 23.45 14.76 18.79
#